data_AF-A0A133UGU9-F1
#
_entry.id   AF-A0A133UGU9-F1
#
_cell.length_a   1.000
_cell.length_b   1.000
_cell.length_c   1.000
_cell.angle_alpha   90.00
_cell.angle_beta   90.00
_cell.angle_gamma   90.00
#
_symmetry.space_group_name_H-M   'P 1'
#
loop_
_entity.id
_entity.type
_entity.pdbx_description
1 polymer ?
#
loop_
_entity_poly.entity_id
_entity_poly.type
_entity_poly.pdbx_seq_one_letter_code
_entity_poly.pdbx_strand_id
1 'polypeptide(L)' 'MKSEFYIYVGTYTEDILFGTGEVLEGKGEGIYVFRMDSTSGKIESHHTMEGIRNPSYLTLSPSNEFLYAVNELRR' A
#
# COMPACT_ATOMS: atom_id res chain seq x y z
N MET A 1 -10.69 6.19 -23.51
CA MET A 1 -10.14 6.34 -22.13
C MET A 1 -9.47 5.02 -21.78
N LYS A 2 -8.34 5.02 -21.05
CA LYS A 2 -7.75 3.73 -20.58
C LYS A 2 -8.79 3.04 -19.69
N SER A 3 -9.15 1.82 -20.04
CA SER A 3 -10.14 1.01 -19.31
C SER A 3 -9.55 0.35 -18.06
N GLU A 4 -8.24 0.48 -17.83
CA GLU A 4 -7.56 -0.14 -16.70
C GLU A 4 -6.61 0.84 -16.02
N PHE A 5 -6.56 0.79 -14.68
CA PHE A 5 -5.58 1.50 -13.87
C PHE A 5 -5.12 0.66 -12.68
N TYR A 6 -3.97 1.03 -12.11
CA TYR A 6 -3.41 0.35 -10.94
C TYR A 6 -3.81 1.04 -9.64
N ILE A 7 -4.06 0.23 -8.62
CA ILE A 7 -4.30 0.66 -7.24
C ILE A 7 -3.14 0.17 -6.40
N TYR A 8 -2.60 1.05 -5.56
CA TYR A 8 -1.53 0.76 -4.63
C TYR A 8 -2.06 0.87 -3.20
N VAL A 9 -1.89 -0.17 -2.40
CA VAL A 9 -2.37 -0.23 -1.01
C VAL A 9 -1.19 -0.51 -0.10
N GLY A 10 -0.86 0.48 0.70
CA GLY A 10 0.14 0.38 1.76
C GLY A 10 -0.45 -0.29 3.00
N THR A 11 0.40 -0.95 3.78
CA THR A 11 -0.02 -1.74 4.95
C THR A 11 0.94 -1.59 6.13
N TYR A 12 0.48 -2.02 7.31
CA TYR A 12 1.36 -2.25 8.45
C TYR A 12 1.88 -3.69 8.37
N THR A 13 3.20 -3.81 8.31
CA THR A 13 3.92 -5.09 8.19
C THR A 13 4.48 -5.57 9.52
N GLU A 14 4.49 -4.70 10.52
CA GLU A 14 4.97 -4.95 11.88
C GLU A 14 3.95 -4.41 12.89
N ASP A 15 4.01 -4.92 14.11
CA ASP A 15 3.12 -4.49 15.18
C ASP A 15 3.36 -3.03 15.60
N ILE A 16 2.29 -2.29 15.85
CA ILE A 16 2.34 -0.89 16.29
C ILE A 16 1.64 -0.72 17.63
N LEU A 17 2.40 -0.29 18.65
CA LEU A 17 1.88 0.04 19.99
C LEU A 17 1.43 1.50 20.08
N PHE A 18 0.19 1.83 19.77
CA PHE A 18 -0.27 3.23 19.85
C PHE A 18 -0.05 3.87 21.24
N GLY A 19 -0.05 5.20 21.28
CA GLY A 19 0.06 5.95 22.55
C GLY A 19 -1.09 5.69 23.51
N THR A 20 -2.18 5.06 23.04
CA THR A 20 -3.30 4.56 23.85
C THR A 20 -2.97 3.28 24.61
N GLY A 21 -1.89 2.58 24.27
CA GLY A 21 -1.54 1.26 24.77
C GLY A 21 -2.10 0.10 23.94
N GLU A 22 -2.88 0.39 22.90
CA GLU A 22 -3.39 -0.62 21.97
C GLU A 22 -2.29 -1.07 21.00
N VAL A 23 -2.28 -2.37 20.69
CA VAL A 23 -1.39 -2.94 19.68
C VAL A 23 -2.20 -3.23 18.41
N LEU A 24 -1.81 -2.60 17.31
CA LEU A 24 -2.21 -3.05 15.99
C LEU A 24 -1.25 -4.15 15.55
N GLU A 25 -1.78 -5.33 15.27
CA GLU A 25 -0.99 -6.41 14.68
C GLU A 25 -0.72 -6.13 13.20
N GLY A 26 0.55 -6.06 12.82
CA GLY A 26 0.95 -5.92 11.42
C GLY A 26 0.70 -7.22 10.67
N LYS A 27 -0.13 -7.19 9.62
CA LYS A 27 -0.52 -8.39 8.85
C LYS A 27 -0.23 -8.27 7.35
N GLY A 28 0.22 -7.10 6.90
CA GLY A 28 0.59 -6.89 5.51
C GLY A 28 2.03 -7.31 5.23
N GLU A 29 2.34 -7.50 3.96
CA GLU A 29 3.68 -7.88 3.50
C GLU A 29 4.45 -6.69 2.88
N GLY A 30 3.76 -5.56 2.67
CA GLY A 30 4.34 -4.33 2.09
C GLY A 30 3.30 -3.51 1.34
N ILE A 31 3.53 -3.24 0.06
CA ILE A 31 2.59 -2.51 -0.81
C ILE A 31 1.94 -3.49 -1.78
N TYR A 32 0.63 -3.65 -1.68
CA TYR A 32 -0.16 -4.47 -2.62
C TYR A 32 -0.53 -3.65 -3.85
N VAL A 33 -0.39 -4.26 -5.02
CA VAL A 33 -0.72 -3.68 -6.33
C VAL A 33 -1.86 -4.47 -6.93
N PHE A 34 -2.92 -3.76 -7.30
CA PHE A 34 -4.09 -4.35 -7.96
C PHE A 34 -4.29 -3.70 -9.32
N ARG A 35 -4.89 -4.46 -10.24
CA ARG A 35 -5.40 -3.93 -11.50
C ARG A 35 -6.91 -3.79 -11.40
N MET A 36 -7.42 -2.60 -11.72
CA MET A 36 -8.86 -2.31 -11.75
C MET A 36 -9.31 -2.04 -13.18
N ASP A 37 -10.31 -2.80 -13.63
CA ASP A 37 -11.10 -2.47 -14.82
C ASP A 37 -12.15 -1.42 -14.43
N SER A 38 -12.04 -0.23 -15.01
CA SER A 38 -12.91 0.91 -14.71
C SER A 38 -14.32 0.79 -15.31
N THR A 39 -14.52 -0.15 -16.23
CA THR A 39 -15.82 -0.41 -16.89
C THR A 39 -16.64 -1.42 -16.10
N SER A 40 -16.03 -2.55 -15.71
CA SER A 40 -16.70 -3.62 -14.97
C SER A 40 -16.61 -3.47 -13.44
N GLY A 41 -15.66 -2.67 -12.95
CA GLY A 41 -15.35 -2.56 -11.52
C GLY A 41 -14.56 -3.76 -10.97
N LYS A 42 -14.16 -4.71 -11.81
CA LYS A 42 -13.39 -5.87 -11.40
C LYS A 42 -11.99 -5.44 -10.92
N ILE A 43 -11.61 -5.92 -9.73
CA ILE A 43 -10.27 -5.73 -9.16
C ILE A 43 -9.59 -7.09 -9.10
N GLU A 44 -8.37 -7.16 -9.63
CA GLU A 44 -7.54 -8.36 -9.62
C GLU A 44 -6.20 -8.06 -8.93
N SER A 45 -5.72 -9.01 -8.13
CA SER A 45 -4.36 -8.93 -7.59
C SER A 45 -3.36 -8.95 -8.73
N HIS A 46 -2.36 -8.07 -8.67
CA HIS A 46 -1.33 -7.95 -9.69
C HIS A 46 0.06 -8.29 -9.14
N HIS A 47 0.45 -7.67 -8.03
CA HIS A 47 1.77 -7.86 -7.43
C HIS A 47 1.79 -7.40 -5.97
N THR A 48 2.76 -7.86 -5.17
CA THR A 48 3.05 -7.33 -3.83
C THR A 48 4.52 -6.92 -3.76
N MET A 49 4.77 -5.64 -3.46
CA MET A 49 6.11 -5.14 -3.18
C MET A 49 6.45 -5.42 -1.72
N GLU A 50 7.13 -6.54 -1.50
CA GLU A 50 7.50 -7.03 -0.17
C GLU A 50 8.74 -6.34 0.42
N GLY A 51 8.98 -6.55 1.71
CA GLY A 51 10.20 -6.08 2.39
C GLY A 51 10.20 -4.58 2.72
N ILE A 52 9.11 -3.87 2.41
CA ILE A 52 8.91 -2.47 2.77
C ILE A 52 8.24 -2.43 4.14
N ARG A 53 8.91 -1.85 5.13
CA ARG A 53 8.44 -1.80 6.51
C ARG A 53 7.38 -0.70 6.70
N ASN A 54 6.19 -1.08 7.14
CA ASN A 54 5.07 -0.19 7.46
C ASN A 54 4.83 0.96 6.44
N PRO A 55 4.61 0.67 5.15
CA PRO A 55 4.22 1.67 4.17
C PRO A 55 2.79 2.16 4.40
N SER A 56 2.54 2.91 5.47
CA SER A 56 1.19 3.32 5.89
C SER A 56 0.56 4.41 5.04
N TYR A 57 1.36 5.14 4.27
CA TYR A 57 0.91 6.20 3.37
C TYR A 57 1.76 6.27 2.11
N LEU A 58 1.12 6.58 0.98
CA LEU A 58 1.75 6.59 -0.33
C LEU A 58 1.16 7.66 -1.26
N THR A 59 1.98 8.13 -2.21
CA THR A 59 1.55 9.03 -3.28
C THR A 59 2.35 8.79 -4.56
N LEU A 60 1.72 8.99 -5.71
CA LEU A 60 2.39 8.97 -7.01
C LEU A 60 3.10 10.30 -7.28
N SER A 61 4.20 10.26 -8.02
CA SER A 61 4.78 11.46 -8.63
C SER A 61 3.82 12.03 -9.68
N PRO A 62 3.90 13.33 -10.03
CA PRO A 62 3.08 13.90 -11.10
C PRO A 62 3.25 13.22 -12.47
N SER A 63 4.43 12.63 -12.74
CA SER A 63 4.70 11.86 -13.96
C SER A 63 4.18 10.43 -13.92
N ASN A 64 3.69 9.94 -12.77
CA ASN A 64 3.32 8.55 -12.50
C ASN A 64 4.45 7.52 -12.70
N GLU A 65 5.71 7.97 -12.70
CA GLU A 65 6.87 7.09 -12.82
C GLU A 65 7.38 6.57 -11.47
N PHE A 66 7.09 7.30 -10.38
CA PHE A 66 7.55 6.95 -9.05
C PHE A 66 6.37 6.87 -8.08
N LEU A 67 6.44 5.90 -7.18
CA LEU A 67 5.59 5.80 -6.00
C LEU A 67 6.44 6.12 -4.78
N TYR A 68 6.02 7.11 -4.01
CA TYR A 68 6.63 7.45 -2.73
C TYR A 68 5.81 6.85 -1.61
N ALA A 69 6.46 6.17 -0.68
CA ALA A 69 5.84 5.63 0.52
C ALA A 69 6.65 6.04 1.75
N VAL A 70 5.96 6.29 2.86
CA VAL A 70 6.62 6.45 4.16
C VAL A 70 7.07 5.08 4.68
N ASN A 71 8.07 5.06 5.55
CA ASN A 71 8.30 3.92 6.45
C ASN A 71 7.93 4.38 7.85
N GLU A 72 6.78 3.94 8.35
CA GLU A 72 6.31 4.31 9.69
C GLU A 72 7.01 3.45 10.74
N LEU A 73 8.20 3.90 11.14
CA LEU A 73 9.09 3.19 12.06
C LEU A 73 9.14 3.89 13.42
N ARG A 74 9.28 3.09 14.47
CA ARG A 74 9.65 3.57 15.81
C ARG A 74 11.17 3.62 15.94
N ARG A 75 11.66 4.61 16.69
CA ARG A 75 13.06 4.67 17.14
C ARG A 75 13.24 3.88 18.41
#